data_AF-E1ZX09-F1
#
_entry.id   AF-E1ZX09-F1
#
_cell.length_a   1.000
_cell.length_b   1.000
_cell.length_c   1.000
_cell.angle_alpha   90.00
_cell.angle_beta   90.00
_cell.angle_gamma   90.00
#
_symmetry.space_group_name_H-M   'P 1'
#
loop_
_entity.id
_entity.type
_entity.pdbx_description
1 polymer ?
#
loop_
_entity_poly.entity_id
_entity_poly.type
_entity_poly.pdbx_seq_one_letter_code
_entity_poly.pdbx_strand_id
1 'polypeptide(L)'
;MYDLVAGSKTVKSSYYLSKSNALELFPMLKGDKLTGAIVYYDGQQDDARMNLAIALTASRHGATVVNHVKVVNLLKGLDKDGKRVLVGAHLKDELTGEEWDVKAKAIINATGPFTDHIRKMDDQNVESICAPSSGVHIVLPGYYSPDQMGLLDPATSDGRVIFFLPWQKQTIAGTTDLPCEVTHNPRPTEDEIMFILQEVKNYLNPDVEVRRGDVLSAWSGIRPLVSDPNKPNTQSLARNHIVHVSPTNLVTIAGGKWTTYRAMAQETIDATIKACDLQPERSCQTDGFLLEGAQGWSPTMYIRLVQDFGLECEVAQHLSKSYGDRAFAVAKMASLTGKRWPIIGKKIHPEFPYIDAEIRYGVREYARTAIDMIARRLRLAFLNVQAAQEALPAIIDIMAEELHWSTEEKKKQHREASEFLAQEMGQMVNRASRDKIPINLTKDEIQLYIKRFGIIDKDKKGYVSINDIRRGLKVLGIRMNQDEMHSLLNEIDLTYNGQMELQDYLQLFGDKEVPGEELHEILREIDTNMNGQVELDEYLQMMSAIKSGHVAYSRFARMAEMEEAQHEKEMLKKQISVERSGGGL
;
A
#
# COMPACT_ATOMS: atom_id res chain seq x y z
N MET A 1 32.16 -4.88 -10.31
CA MET A 1 31.62 -5.68 -11.44
C MET A 1 30.31 -5.10 -11.94
N TYR A 2 29.33 -4.81 -11.07
CA TYR A 2 28.05 -4.20 -11.46
C TYR A 2 28.24 -2.91 -12.29
N ASP A 3 28.99 -1.92 -11.77
CA ASP A 3 29.33 -0.67 -12.49
C ASP A 3 30.03 -0.90 -13.84
N LEU A 4 30.89 -1.93 -13.92
CA LEU A 4 31.61 -2.27 -15.15
C LEU A 4 30.65 -2.76 -16.23
N VAL A 5 29.68 -3.60 -15.85
CA VAL A 5 28.67 -4.14 -16.78
C VAL A 5 27.66 -3.06 -17.18
N ALA A 6 27.28 -2.17 -16.25
CA ALA A 6 26.40 -1.03 -16.54
C ALA A 6 27.06 -0.01 -17.50
N GLY A 7 28.39 0.11 -17.48
CA GLY A 7 29.14 0.95 -18.41
C GLY A 7 28.65 2.40 -18.40
N SER A 8 28.37 2.98 -19.57
CA SER A 8 27.85 4.35 -19.69
C SER A 8 26.42 4.55 -19.17
N LYS A 9 25.71 3.47 -18.81
CA LYS A 9 24.37 3.52 -18.21
C LYS A 9 24.42 3.50 -16.68
N THR A 10 25.61 3.52 -16.07
CA THR A 10 25.78 3.62 -14.62
C THR A 10 25.16 4.92 -14.11
N VAL A 11 24.21 4.82 -13.17
CA VAL A 11 23.53 5.99 -12.60
C VAL A 11 24.49 6.78 -11.71
N LYS A 12 25.19 6.08 -10.81
CA LYS A 12 26.24 6.59 -9.91
C LYS A 12 27.21 5.44 -9.57
N SER A 13 28.45 5.78 -9.24
CA SER A 13 29.48 4.79 -8.89
C SER A 13 29.25 4.19 -7.51
N SER A 14 29.49 2.88 -7.40
CA SER A 14 29.47 2.14 -6.14
C SER A 14 30.63 2.57 -5.23
N TYR A 15 30.42 2.51 -3.91
CA TYR A 15 31.43 2.90 -2.92
C TYR A 15 31.34 2.06 -1.65
N TYR A 16 32.43 2.06 -0.87
CA TYR A 16 32.51 1.41 0.42
C TYR A 16 32.18 2.40 1.55
N LEU A 17 31.43 1.93 2.54
CA LEU A 17 31.18 2.59 3.81
C LEU A 17 31.92 1.87 4.93
N SER A 18 32.65 2.61 5.75
CA SER A 18 33.16 2.09 7.02
C SER A 18 32.00 1.70 7.94
N LYS A 19 32.29 0.86 8.94
CA LYS A 19 31.31 0.50 9.98
C LYS A 19 30.63 1.73 10.61
N SER A 20 31.40 2.75 10.98
CA SER A 20 30.87 3.97 11.60
C SER A 20 29.88 4.68 10.68
N ASN A 21 30.24 4.87 9.42
CA ASN A 21 29.41 5.60 8.46
C ASN A 21 28.17 4.79 8.06
N ALA A 22 28.28 3.47 8.01
CA ALA A 22 27.14 2.60 7.78
C ALA A 22 26.11 2.70 8.93
N LEU A 23 26.56 2.71 10.18
CA LEU A 23 25.69 2.89 11.35
C LEU A 23 25.17 4.33 11.49
N GLU A 24 25.87 5.33 10.96
CA GLU A 24 25.37 6.70 10.92
C GLU A 24 24.24 6.87 9.88
N LEU A 25 24.42 6.29 8.69
CA LEU A 25 23.44 6.38 7.60
C LEU A 25 22.26 5.42 7.78
N PHE A 26 22.48 4.29 8.46
CA PHE A 26 21.46 3.29 8.73
C PHE A 26 21.54 2.84 10.21
N PRO A 27 21.04 3.69 11.15
CA PRO A 27 21.20 3.49 12.59
C PRO A 27 20.61 2.20 13.16
N MET A 28 19.63 1.64 12.47
CA MET A 28 18.99 0.40 12.90
C MET A 28 19.81 -0.85 12.59
N LEU A 29 20.88 -0.76 11.78
CA LEU A 29 21.65 -1.95 11.45
C LEU A 29 22.29 -2.55 12.71
N LYS A 30 22.33 -3.87 12.76
CA LYS A 30 23.05 -4.60 13.78
C LYS A 30 24.55 -4.30 13.68
N GLY A 31 25.08 -3.59 14.68
CA GLY A 31 26.50 -3.24 14.74
C GLY A 31 27.43 -4.39 15.14
N ASP A 32 26.90 -5.46 15.75
CA ASP A 32 27.69 -6.65 16.08
C ASP A 32 28.17 -7.36 14.80
N LYS A 33 29.46 -7.71 14.74
CA LYS A 33 30.15 -8.30 13.58
C LYS A 33 30.13 -7.51 12.27
N LEU A 34 29.45 -6.36 12.21
CA LEU A 34 29.51 -5.46 11.05
C LEU A 34 30.94 -4.90 10.88
N THR A 35 31.51 -5.08 9.70
CA THR A 35 32.85 -4.59 9.34
C THR A 35 32.81 -3.38 8.39
N GLY A 36 31.69 -3.18 7.69
CA GLY A 36 31.43 -2.10 6.75
C GLY A 36 30.28 -2.47 5.81
N ALA A 37 30.00 -1.62 4.83
CA ALA A 37 28.96 -1.85 3.83
C ALA A 37 29.45 -1.48 2.42
N ILE A 38 28.85 -2.07 1.40
CA ILE A 38 29.05 -1.69 0.00
C ILE A 38 27.74 -1.09 -0.48
N VAL A 39 27.80 0.13 -1.00
CA VAL A 39 26.66 0.82 -1.59
C VAL A 39 26.80 0.77 -3.10
N TYR A 40 25.74 0.35 -3.77
CA TYR A 40 25.57 0.46 -5.21
C TYR A 40 24.21 1.10 -5.51
N TYR A 41 24.02 1.56 -6.74
CA TYR A 41 22.80 2.27 -7.15
C TYR A 41 21.97 1.42 -8.11
N ASP A 42 20.66 1.40 -7.86
CA ASP A 42 19.67 0.73 -8.71
C ASP A 42 18.45 1.64 -8.94
N GLY A 43 17.58 1.26 -9.87
CA GLY A 43 16.37 2.00 -10.20
C GLY A 43 15.17 1.56 -9.35
N GLN A 44 14.39 2.53 -8.88
CA GLN A 44 13.08 2.30 -8.28
C GLN A 44 11.98 2.88 -9.17
N GLN A 45 10.85 2.19 -9.25
CA GLN A 45 9.67 2.66 -9.97
C GLN A 45 8.38 2.28 -9.23
N ASP A 46 7.32 3.06 -9.45
CA ASP A 46 5.95 2.62 -9.21
C ASP A 46 5.48 1.86 -10.45
N ASP A 47 5.37 0.54 -10.30
CA ASP A 47 5.05 -0.39 -11.37
C ASP A 47 3.64 -0.16 -11.96
N ALA A 48 2.64 0.05 -11.10
CA ALA A 48 1.27 0.30 -11.51
C ALA A 48 1.13 1.63 -12.27
N ARG A 49 1.75 2.69 -11.74
CA ARG A 49 1.75 4.02 -12.38
C ARG A 49 2.49 4.00 -13.71
N MET A 50 3.63 3.32 -13.78
CA MET A 50 4.39 3.20 -15.02
C MET A 50 3.62 2.40 -16.08
N ASN A 51 2.98 1.30 -15.70
CA ASN A 51 2.12 0.53 -16.61
C ASN A 51 0.98 1.38 -17.18
N LEU A 52 0.33 2.16 -16.30
CA LEU A 52 -0.73 3.07 -16.70
C LEU A 52 -0.22 4.17 -17.65
N ALA A 53 0.94 4.76 -17.37
CA ALA A 53 1.54 5.76 -18.24
C ALA A 53 1.86 5.20 -19.63
N ILE A 54 2.34 3.95 -19.73
CA ILE A 54 2.55 3.26 -21.02
C ILE A 54 1.22 3.14 -21.78
N ALA A 55 0.17 2.65 -21.11
CA ALA A 55 -1.16 2.47 -21.70
C ALA A 55 -1.79 3.79 -22.19
N LEU A 56 -1.75 4.84 -21.35
CA LEU A 56 -2.28 6.16 -21.70
C LEU A 56 -1.46 6.81 -22.82
N THR A 57 -0.14 6.64 -22.82
CA THR A 57 0.73 7.08 -23.92
C THR A 57 0.34 6.38 -25.22
N ALA A 58 0.16 5.06 -25.22
CA ALA A 58 -0.28 4.34 -26.41
C ALA A 58 -1.64 4.87 -26.92
N SER A 59 -2.58 5.15 -26.01
CA SER A 59 -3.88 5.73 -26.34
C SER A 59 -3.77 7.10 -27.01
N ARG A 60 -2.91 7.99 -26.49
CA ARG A 60 -2.62 9.29 -27.12
C ARG A 60 -1.99 9.19 -28.50
N HIS A 61 -1.35 8.06 -28.80
CA HIS A 61 -0.77 7.76 -30.10
C HIS A 61 -1.72 6.96 -31.02
N GLY A 62 -2.99 6.84 -30.66
CA GLY A 62 -4.05 6.27 -31.50
C GLY A 62 -4.34 4.79 -31.24
N ALA A 63 -3.77 4.17 -30.21
CA ALA A 63 -4.15 2.82 -29.81
C ALA A 63 -5.49 2.83 -29.07
N THR A 64 -6.36 1.87 -29.35
CA THR A 64 -7.53 1.61 -28.50
C THR A 64 -7.09 0.73 -27.33
N VAL A 65 -7.19 1.25 -26.11
CA VAL A 65 -6.85 0.52 -24.88
C VAL A 65 -8.12 0.36 -24.03
N VAL A 66 -8.40 -0.86 -23.60
CA VAL A 66 -9.61 -1.19 -22.84
C VAL A 66 -9.21 -2.08 -21.66
N ASN A 67 -9.64 -1.73 -20.44
CA ASN A 67 -9.55 -2.57 -19.25
C ASN A 67 -10.90 -3.24 -18.97
N HIS A 68 -10.90 -4.26 -18.08
CA HIS A 68 -12.10 -5.05 -17.74
C HIS A 68 -12.77 -5.73 -18.94
N VAL A 69 -11.97 -6.09 -19.96
CA VAL A 69 -12.42 -6.89 -21.11
C VAL A 69 -11.59 -8.16 -21.20
N LYS A 70 -12.27 -9.29 -21.19
CA LYS A 70 -11.68 -10.62 -21.21
C LYS A 70 -11.76 -11.23 -22.60
N VAL A 71 -10.68 -11.87 -23.04
CA VAL A 71 -10.70 -12.77 -24.19
C VAL A 71 -11.37 -14.08 -23.77
N VAL A 72 -12.49 -14.42 -24.41
CA VAL A 72 -13.24 -15.64 -24.15
C VAL A 72 -12.79 -16.76 -25.08
N ASN A 73 -12.67 -16.47 -26.38
CA ASN A 73 -12.25 -17.42 -27.40
C ASN A 73 -11.41 -16.73 -28.48
N LEU A 74 -10.49 -17.49 -29.10
CA LEU A 74 -9.77 -17.05 -30.29
C LEU A 74 -10.52 -17.46 -31.56
N LEU A 75 -10.63 -16.55 -32.52
CA LEU A 75 -11.33 -16.80 -33.79
C LEU A 75 -10.33 -17.26 -34.85
N LYS A 76 -10.64 -18.38 -35.51
CA LYS A 76 -9.83 -18.98 -36.57
C LYS A 76 -10.48 -18.80 -37.93
N GLY A 77 -9.68 -18.44 -38.93
CA GLY A 77 -10.06 -18.34 -40.34
C GLY A 77 -9.01 -18.98 -41.24
N LEU A 78 -9.12 -18.72 -42.53
CA LEU A 78 -8.11 -19.10 -43.53
C LEU A 78 -7.36 -17.84 -43.99
N ASP A 79 -6.05 -17.95 -44.16
CA ASP A 79 -5.26 -16.92 -44.82
C ASP A 79 -5.38 -17.00 -46.35
N LYS A 80 -4.60 -16.16 -47.06
CA LYS A 80 -4.58 -16.09 -48.53
C LYS A 80 -4.16 -17.41 -49.19
N ASP A 81 -3.38 -18.23 -48.50
CA ASP A 81 -2.83 -19.50 -48.98
C ASP A 81 -3.67 -20.71 -48.52
N GLY A 82 -4.81 -20.47 -47.86
CA GLY A 82 -5.71 -21.52 -47.36
C GLY A 82 -5.24 -22.17 -46.05
N LYS A 83 -4.25 -21.60 -45.37
CA LYS A 83 -3.77 -22.09 -44.07
C LYS A 83 -4.67 -21.57 -42.96
N ARG A 84 -4.94 -22.41 -41.94
CA ARG A 84 -5.70 -22.02 -40.77
C ARG A 84 -4.88 -21.08 -39.88
N VAL A 85 -5.38 -19.87 -39.66
CA VAL A 85 -4.73 -18.82 -38.86
C VAL A 85 -5.72 -18.13 -37.92
N LEU A 86 -5.20 -17.42 -36.92
CA LEU A 86 -6.00 -16.54 -36.09
C LEU A 86 -6.40 -15.27 -36.87
N VAL A 87 -7.67 -14.87 -36.74
CA VAL A 87 -8.24 -13.71 -37.46
C VAL A 87 -8.97 -12.74 -36.54
N GLY A 88 -9.02 -13.04 -35.24
CA GLY A 88 -9.72 -12.23 -34.25
C GLY A 88 -9.89 -12.94 -32.91
N ALA A 89 -10.67 -12.31 -32.03
CA ALA A 89 -11.04 -12.86 -30.74
C ALA A 89 -12.49 -12.49 -30.39
N HIS A 90 -13.15 -13.38 -29.67
CA HIS A 90 -14.42 -13.13 -29.01
C HIS A 90 -14.13 -12.58 -27.61
N LEU A 91 -14.68 -11.41 -27.31
CA LEU A 91 -14.41 -10.63 -26.11
C LEU A 91 -15.66 -10.51 -25.25
N LYS A 92 -15.45 -10.32 -23.95
CA LYS A 92 -16.50 -10.03 -22.97
C LYS A 92 -16.11 -8.83 -22.12
N ASP A 93 -16.97 -7.81 -22.07
CA ASP A 93 -16.89 -6.77 -21.05
C ASP A 93 -17.35 -7.33 -19.71
N GLU A 94 -16.45 -7.36 -18.73
CA GLU A 94 -16.72 -7.92 -17.40
C GLU A 94 -17.60 -7.01 -16.53
N LEU A 95 -17.75 -5.73 -16.91
CA LEU A 95 -18.60 -4.77 -16.21
C LEU A 95 -20.06 -4.84 -16.67
N THR A 96 -20.30 -4.95 -17.98
CA THR A 96 -21.65 -4.96 -18.58
C THR A 96 -22.14 -6.37 -18.91
N GLY A 97 -21.22 -7.31 -19.11
CA GLY A 97 -21.53 -8.66 -19.58
C GLY A 97 -21.72 -8.76 -21.09
N GLU A 98 -21.61 -7.65 -21.84
CA GLU A 98 -21.72 -7.65 -23.29
C GLU A 98 -20.56 -8.42 -23.94
N GLU A 99 -20.87 -9.11 -25.04
CA GLU A 99 -19.92 -9.93 -25.77
C GLU A 99 -19.90 -9.56 -27.25
N TRP A 100 -18.72 -9.49 -27.85
CA TRP A 100 -18.56 -9.14 -29.27
C TRP A 100 -17.27 -9.71 -29.87
N ASP A 101 -17.23 -9.77 -31.20
CA ASP A 101 -16.05 -10.20 -31.94
C ASP A 101 -15.20 -9.00 -32.38
N VAL A 102 -13.88 -9.13 -32.24
CA VAL A 102 -12.90 -8.20 -32.81
C VAL A 102 -12.06 -8.94 -33.84
N LYS A 103 -11.95 -8.38 -35.04
CA LYS A 103 -11.05 -8.88 -36.08
C LYS A 103 -9.67 -8.27 -35.93
N ALA A 104 -8.64 -9.08 -36.11
CA ALA A 104 -7.25 -8.64 -36.02
C ALA A 104 -6.39 -9.36 -37.08
N LYS A 105 -5.40 -8.64 -37.62
CA LYS A 105 -4.40 -9.22 -38.54
C LYS A 105 -3.33 -10.04 -37.81
N ALA A 106 -3.09 -9.70 -36.54
CA ALA A 106 -2.12 -10.34 -35.68
C ALA A 106 -2.66 -10.34 -34.25
N ILE A 107 -2.35 -11.39 -33.49
CA ILE A 107 -2.74 -11.52 -32.09
C ILE A 107 -1.48 -11.81 -31.27
N ILE A 108 -1.24 -10.98 -30.26
CA ILE A 108 -0.13 -11.13 -29.31
C ILE A 108 -0.71 -11.54 -27.96
N ASN A 109 -0.27 -12.69 -27.46
CA ASN A 109 -0.49 -13.14 -26.09
C ASN A 109 0.63 -12.60 -25.19
N ALA A 110 0.29 -11.64 -24.33
CA ALA A 110 1.17 -11.05 -23.32
C ALA A 110 0.54 -11.15 -21.92
N THR A 111 -0.06 -12.30 -21.59
CA THR A 111 -0.91 -12.48 -20.40
C THR A 111 -0.16 -12.93 -19.14
N GLY A 112 1.16 -12.76 -19.10
CA GLY A 112 1.99 -13.02 -17.92
C GLY A 112 1.81 -14.47 -17.41
N PRO A 113 1.45 -14.70 -16.14
CA PRO A 113 1.27 -16.06 -15.62
C PRO A 113 0.11 -16.82 -16.28
N PHE A 114 -0.82 -16.13 -16.94
CA PHE A 114 -1.94 -16.74 -17.67
C PHE A 114 -1.59 -17.13 -19.12
N THR A 115 -0.31 -17.04 -19.50
CA THR A 115 0.17 -17.31 -20.86
C THR A 115 -0.38 -18.62 -21.42
N ASP A 116 -0.33 -19.71 -20.64
CA ASP A 116 -0.75 -21.02 -21.12
C ASP A 116 -2.27 -21.15 -21.29
N HIS A 117 -3.08 -20.34 -20.62
CA HIS A 117 -4.53 -20.33 -20.87
C HIS A 117 -4.83 -19.87 -22.30
N ILE A 118 -4.21 -18.78 -22.76
CA ILE A 118 -4.41 -18.28 -24.13
C ILE A 118 -3.76 -19.23 -25.16
N ARG A 119 -2.60 -19.81 -24.85
CA ARG A 119 -1.99 -20.81 -25.75
C ARG A 119 -2.88 -22.04 -25.93
N LYS A 120 -3.49 -22.54 -24.85
CA LYS A 120 -4.43 -23.67 -24.91
C LYS A 120 -5.77 -23.33 -25.56
N MET A 121 -6.18 -22.05 -25.58
CA MET A 121 -7.31 -21.58 -26.40
C MET A 121 -7.00 -21.67 -27.90
N ASP A 122 -5.74 -21.52 -28.30
CA ASP A 122 -5.31 -21.76 -29.69
C ASP A 122 -5.17 -23.26 -29.97
N ASP A 123 -4.40 -24.00 -29.16
CA ASP A 123 -4.20 -25.44 -29.32
C ASP A 123 -4.22 -26.16 -27.98
N GLN A 124 -5.23 -27.00 -27.74
CA GLN A 124 -5.38 -27.74 -26.49
C GLN A 124 -4.23 -28.72 -26.21
N ASN A 125 -3.51 -29.16 -27.24
CA ASN A 125 -2.42 -30.13 -27.11
C ASN A 125 -1.06 -29.45 -26.87
N VAL A 126 -1.00 -28.12 -26.82
CA VAL A 126 0.26 -27.40 -26.61
C VAL A 126 0.81 -27.67 -25.21
N GLU A 127 2.10 -28.00 -25.12
CA GLU A 127 2.78 -28.15 -23.83
C GLU A 127 2.85 -26.82 -23.09
N SER A 128 2.65 -26.86 -21.77
CA SER A 128 2.70 -25.66 -20.92
C SER A 128 4.14 -25.18 -20.78
N ILE A 129 4.36 -23.88 -20.88
CA ILE A 129 5.70 -23.27 -20.77
C ILE A 129 5.87 -22.48 -19.48
N CYS A 130 4.78 -22.10 -18.80
CA CYS A 130 4.81 -21.31 -17.58
C CYS A 130 4.92 -22.22 -16.35
N ALA A 131 5.92 -21.95 -15.51
CA ALA A 131 6.11 -22.49 -14.17
C ALA A 131 5.87 -21.36 -13.15
N PRO A 132 4.61 -21.10 -12.78
CA PRO A 132 4.24 -20.01 -11.87
C PRO A 132 4.84 -20.16 -10.46
N SER A 133 5.32 -19.05 -9.91
CA SER A 133 5.82 -18.97 -8.53
C SER A 133 5.25 -17.75 -7.79
N SER A 134 4.74 -17.97 -6.58
CA SER A 134 4.24 -16.94 -5.66
C SER A 134 5.40 -16.21 -4.99
N GLY A 135 5.28 -14.89 -4.89
CA GLY A 135 6.18 -14.06 -4.10
C GLY A 135 5.43 -13.04 -3.25
N VAL A 136 5.60 -13.15 -1.94
CA VAL A 136 5.00 -12.26 -0.95
C VAL A 136 5.94 -11.10 -0.62
N HIS A 137 5.36 -9.92 -0.47
CA HIS A 137 5.98 -8.75 0.15
C HIS A 137 5.13 -8.27 1.32
N ILE A 138 5.79 -7.62 2.28
CA ILE A 138 5.15 -6.90 3.37
C ILE A 138 5.55 -5.42 3.32
N VAL A 139 4.67 -4.54 3.77
CA VAL A 139 5.05 -3.15 4.10
C VAL A 139 5.13 -2.99 5.61
N LEU A 140 6.22 -2.36 6.05
CA LEU A 140 6.53 -1.97 7.41
C LEU A 140 6.61 -0.44 7.51
N PRO A 141 6.52 0.14 8.72
CA PRO A 141 6.77 1.55 8.96
C PRO A 141 8.07 2.07 8.31
N GLY A 142 8.03 3.33 7.88
CA GLY A 142 9.17 4.00 7.26
C GLY A 142 10.43 3.98 8.12
N TYR A 143 10.29 3.95 9.45
CA TYR A 143 11.45 3.93 10.34
C TYR A 143 12.30 2.67 10.23
N TYR A 144 11.91 1.63 9.49
CA TYR A 144 12.70 0.40 9.24
C TYR A 144 13.77 0.53 8.15
N SER A 145 13.74 1.60 7.35
CA SER A 145 14.80 1.90 6.38
C SER A 145 15.04 3.42 6.26
N PRO A 146 16.27 3.87 6.00
CA PRO A 146 16.52 5.26 5.64
C PRO A 146 15.83 5.65 4.33
N ASP A 147 15.38 6.91 4.21
CA ASP A 147 14.62 7.41 3.05
C ASP A 147 15.26 7.15 1.67
N GLN A 148 16.58 7.05 1.59
CA GLN A 148 17.33 6.94 0.34
C GLN A 148 18.18 5.67 0.24
N MET A 149 18.08 4.75 1.20
CA MET A 149 18.91 3.55 1.22
C MET A 149 18.11 2.35 1.73
N GLY A 150 18.06 1.30 0.92
CA GLY A 150 17.55 0.00 1.35
C GLY A 150 18.69 -0.96 1.70
N LEU A 151 18.34 -2.11 2.27
CA LEU A 151 19.28 -3.20 2.47
C LEU A 151 18.94 -4.37 1.54
N LEU A 152 20.00 -4.99 1.03
CA LEU A 152 19.99 -6.28 0.34
C LEU A 152 20.56 -7.31 1.31
N ASP A 153 19.76 -8.32 1.64
CA ASP A 153 20.21 -9.59 2.18
C ASP A 153 20.46 -10.56 1.00
N PRO A 154 21.73 -10.86 0.66
CA PRO A 154 22.04 -11.76 -0.44
C PRO A 154 21.99 -13.26 -0.08
N ALA A 155 21.81 -13.60 1.20
CA ALA A 155 21.87 -14.98 1.69
C ALA A 155 21.03 -15.15 2.97
N THR A 156 19.72 -15.20 2.80
CA THR A 156 18.76 -15.55 3.87
C THR A 156 19.06 -16.93 4.44
N SER A 157 18.38 -17.29 5.55
CA SER A 157 18.52 -18.61 6.19
C SER A 157 18.35 -19.82 5.26
N ASP A 158 17.68 -19.65 4.12
CA ASP A 158 17.48 -20.67 3.08
C ASP A 158 18.16 -20.36 1.73
N GLY A 159 19.03 -19.36 1.68
CA GLY A 159 19.85 -19.02 0.51
C GLY A 159 19.13 -18.16 -0.55
N ARG A 160 17.97 -17.59 -0.23
CA ARG A 160 17.26 -16.61 -1.04
C ARG A 160 17.80 -15.19 -0.79
N VAL A 161 17.25 -14.24 -1.54
CA VAL A 161 17.57 -12.81 -1.43
C VAL A 161 16.34 -12.10 -0.90
N ILE A 162 16.51 -11.32 0.18
CA ILE A 162 15.51 -10.40 0.68
C ILE A 162 16.01 -8.97 0.52
N PHE A 163 15.13 -8.11 0.04
CA PHE A 163 15.29 -6.68 0.04
C PHE A 163 14.38 -6.11 1.12
N PHE A 164 14.86 -5.08 1.80
CA PHE A 164 13.97 -4.16 2.50
C PHE A 164 14.35 -2.73 2.15
N LEU A 165 13.46 -2.08 1.40
CA LEU A 165 13.73 -0.85 0.67
C LEU A 165 12.78 0.26 1.12
N PRO A 166 13.22 1.52 1.17
CA PRO A 166 12.31 2.64 1.32
C PRO A 166 11.38 2.69 0.10
N TRP A 167 10.07 2.75 0.33
CA TRP A 167 9.05 2.81 -0.71
C TRP A 167 7.85 3.65 -0.24
N GLN A 168 7.60 4.78 -0.91
CA GLN A 168 6.49 5.68 -0.59
C GLN A 168 6.41 6.07 0.90
N LYS A 169 7.55 6.44 1.49
CA LYS A 169 7.75 6.75 2.93
C LYS A 169 7.53 5.59 3.91
N GLN A 170 7.32 4.38 3.40
CA GLN A 170 7.28 3.15 4.18
C GLN A 170 8.48 2.28 3.83
N THR A 171 8.60 1.12 4.44
CA THR A 171 9.64 0.12 4.10
C THR A 171 8.97 -1.11 3.50
N ILE A 172 9.25 -1.43 2.24
CA ILE A 172 8.81 -2.69 1.63
C ILE A 172 9.86 -3.77 1.90
N ALA A 173 9.46 -4.94 2.41
CA ALA A 173 10.33 -6.09 2.63
C ALA A 173 9.83 -7.33 1.88
N GLY A 174 10.74 -8.07 1.26
CA GLY A 174 10.42 -9.28 0.49
C GLY A 174 11.62 -9.80 -0.31
N THR A 175 11.54 -10.95 -0.96
CA THR A 175 10.33 -11.70 -1.29
C THR A 175 10.48 -13.18 -0.99
N THR A 176 9.36 -13.87 -0.84
CA THR A 176 9.30 -15.34 -0.94
C THR A 176 9.30 -15.80 -2.40
N ASP A 177 9.49 -17.11 -2.60
CA ASP A 177 9.45 -17.77 -3.90
C ASP A 177 8.99 -19.22 -3.72
N LEU A 178 7.70 -19.48 -3.96
CA LEU A 178 7.07 -20.79 -3.77
C LEU A 178 6.25 -21.19 -5.00
N PRO A 179 6.36 -22.43 -5.52
CA PRO A 179 5.48 -22.91 -6.58
C PRO A 179 4.01 -22.70 -6.23
N CYS A 180 3.20 -22.26 -7.20
CA CYS A 180 1.79 -21.96 -6.96
C CYS A 180 0.92 -22.26 -8.18
N GLU A 181 -0.39 -22.33 -7.99
CA GLU A 181 -1.35 -22.36 -9.09
C GLU A 181 -1.64 -20.94 -9.58
N VAL A 182 -1.91 -20.79 -10.88
CA VAL A 182 -2.25 -19.48 -11.45
C VAL A 182 -3.65 -19.07 -11.00
N THR A 183 -3.75 -17.90 -10.38
CA THR A 183 -5.02 -17.32 -9.93
C THR A 183 -5.01 -15.81 -10.14
N HIS A 184 -6.20 -15.24 -10.33
CA HIS A 184 -6.38 -13.78 -10.39
C HIS A 184 -6.24 -13.11 -9.02
N ASN A 185 -6.41 -13.89 -7.94
CA ASN A 185 -6.50 -13.38 -6.57
C ASN A 185 -5.45 -14.08 -5.67
N PRO A 186 -4.14 -13.94 -5.94
CA PRO A 186 -3.09 -14.53 -5.10
C PRO A 186 -3.10 -13.90 -3.71
N ARG A 187 -2.81 -14.69 -2.68
CA ARG A 187 -2.94 -14.27 -1.27
C ARG A 187 -1.66 -14.54 -0.51
N PRO A 188 -1.21 -13.62 0.35
CA PRO A 188 -0.12 -13.90 1.26
C PRO A 188 -0.56 -14.90 2.34
N THR A 189 0.38 -15.71 2.81
CA THR A 189 0.18 -16.60 3.96
C THR A 189 0.87 -16.04 5.21
N GLU A 190 0.39 -16.40 6.41
CA GLU A 190 1.03 -15.96 7.66
C GLU A 190 2.45 -16.51 7.78
N ASP A 191 2.70 -17.74 7.31
CA ASP A 191 4.02 -18.36 7.34
C ASP A 191 5.03 -17.58 6.48
N GLU A 192 4.63 -17.11 5.30
CA GLU A 192 5.48 -16.27 4.45
C GLU A 192 5.74 -14.89 5.06
N ILE A 193 4.74 -14.28 5.72
CA ILE A 193 4.88 -13.01 6.43
C ILE A 193 5.87 -13.15 7.60
N MET A 194 5.69 -14.18 8.42
CA MET A 194 6.56 -14.45 9.57
C MET A 194 7.98 -14.79 9.14
N PHE A 195 8.15 -15.50 8.02
CA PHE A 195 9.46 -15.73 7.42
C PHE A 195 10.17 -14.41 7.09
N ILE A 196 9.51 -13.49 6.37
CA ILE A 196 10.11 -12.20 6.02
C ILE A 196 10.49 -11.40 7.27
N LEU A 197 9.60 -11.34 8.27
CA LEU A 197 9.88 -10.66 9.54
C LEU A 197 11.09 -11.24 10.27
N GLN A 198 11.21 -12.57 10.29
CA GLN A 198 12.32 -13.26 10.93
C GLN A 198 13.66 -12.99 10.23
N GLU A 199 13.66 -12.91 8.91
CA GLU A 199 14.87 -12.55 8.15
C GLU A 199 15.25 -11.08 8.37
N VAL A 200 14.29 -10.14 8.32
CA VAL A 200 14.53 -8.72 8.62
C VAL A 200 15.13 -8.55 10.02
N LYS A 201 14.61 -9.25 11.03
CA LYS A 201 15.09 -9.21 12.41
C LYS A 201 16.58 -9.58 12.55
N ASN A 202 17.13 -10.41 11.65
CA ASN A 202 18.53 -10.82 11.74
C ASN A 202 19.52 -9.68 11.44
N TYR A 203 19.08 -8.64 10.73
CA TYR A 203 19.90 -7.51 10.29
C TYR A 203 19.77 -6.26 11.14
N LEU A 204 18.72 -6.18 11.94
CA LEU A 204 18.44 -5.02 12.77
C LEU A 204 19.06 -5.19 14.17
N ASN A 205 19.39 -4.05 14.79
CA ASN A 205 19.84 -3.97 16.16
C ASN A 205 18.78 -4.58 17.10
N PRO A 206 19.14 -5.39 18.11
CA PRO A 206 18.20 -5.90 19.11
C PRO A 206 17.23 -4.89 19.73
N ASP A 207 17.60 -3.61 19.83
CA ASP A 207 16.72 -2.54 20.35
C ASP A 207 15.60 -2.16 19.37
N VAL A 208 15.70 -2.58 18.11
CA VAL A 208 14.67 -2.42 17.08
C VAL A 208 13.86 -3.71 17.03
N GLU A 209 12.77 -3.73 17.79
CA GLU A 209 11.90 -4.91 17.85
C GLU A 209 11.05 -5.04 16.58
N VAL A 210 11.33 -6.07 15.78
CA VAL A 210 10.52 -6.42 14.61
C VAL A 210 9.27 -7.19 15.04
N ARG A 211 8.10 -6.56 14.94
CA ARG A 211 6.83 -7.16 15.39
C ARG A 211 5.91 -7.46 14.22
N ARG A 212 5.07 -8.46 14.40
CA ARG A 212 4.00 -8.78 13.45
C ARG A 212 2.95 -7.66 13.32
N GLY A 213 2.74 -6.89 14.39
CA GLY A 213 1.87 -5.71 14.41
C GLY A 213 2.34 -4.59 13.49
N ASP A 214 3.65 -4.52 13.20
CA ASP A 214 4.22 -3.51 12.31
C ASP A 214 3.92 -3.76 10.83
N VAL A 215 3.32 -4.90 10.47
CA VAL A 215 2.96 -5.18 9.08
C VAL A 215 1.69 -4.39 8.70
N LEU A 216 1.90 -3.32 7.95
CA LEU A 216 0.85 -2.41 7.47
C LEU A 216 0.02 -3.01 6.33
N SER A 217 0.65 -3.85 5.51
CA SER A 217 0.02 -4.61 4.43
C SER A 217 0.89 -5.81 4.07
N ALA A 218 0.28 -6.80 3.41
CA ALA A 218 1.02 -7.90 2.78
C ALA A 218 0.30 -8.30 1.49
N TRP A 219 1.03 -8.62 0.43
CA TRP A 219 0.42 -9.09 -0.82
C TRP A 219 1.29 -10.14 -1.49
N SER A 220 0.67 -10.94 -2.34
CA SER A 220 1.36 -11.91 -3.19
C SER A 220 1.25 -11.52 -4.66
N GLY A 221 2.34 -11.74 -5.41
CA GLY A 221 2.35 -11.68 -6.87
C GLY A 221 2.81 -12.99 -7.47
N ILE A 222 2.35 -13.31 -8.69
CA ILE A 222 2.76 -14.53 -9.40
C ILE A 222 3.80 -14.19 -10.45
N ARG A 223 4.97 -14.80 -10.34
CA ARG A 223 6.06 -14.74 -11.31
C ARG A 223 5.83 -15.75 -12.44
N PRO A 224 5.80 -15.34 -13.71
CA PRO A 224 5.72 -16.27 -14.83
C PRO A 224 7.12 -16.78 -15.19
N LEU A 225 7.69 -17.72 -14.41
CA LEU A 225 8.92 -18.38 -14.82
C LEU A 225 8.61 -19.25 -16.04
N VAL A 226 9.53 -19.37 -16.99
CA VAL A 226 9.24 -20.06 -18.26
C VAL A 226 10.29 -21.08 -18.65
N SER A 227 9.86 -22.20 -19.20
CA SER A 227 10.70 -23.10 -19.99
C SER A 227 10.72 -22.64 -21.45
N ASP A 228 11.86 -22.80 -22.14
CA ASP A 228 11.99 -22.40 -23.55
C ASP A 228 11.53 -23.53 -24.48
N PRO A 229 10.36 -23.39 -25.16
CA PRO A 229 9.84 -24.43 -26.05
C PRO A 229 10.67 -24.58 -27.35
N ASN A 230 11.58 -23.64 -27.64
CA ASN A 230 12.42 -23.69 -28.84
C ASN A 230 13.71 -24.50 -28.63
N LYS A 231 13.95 -25.06 -27.43
CA LYS A 231 15.17 -25.81 -27.10
C LYS A 231 14.86 -27.22 -26.59
N PRO A 232 15.62 -28.25 -27.00
CA PRO A 232 15.35 -29.64 -26.60
C PRO A 232 15.67 -29.99 -25.13
N ASN A 233 16.43 -29.16 -24.41
CA ASN A 233 16.73 -29.36 -22.98
C ASN A 233 15.84 -28.46 -22.10
N THR A 234 14.77 -29.04 -21.58
CA THR A 234 13.66 -28.36 -20.89
C THR A 234 13.86 -28.13 -19.38
N GLN A 235 15.04 -28.44 -18.81
CA GLN A 235 15.26 -28.43 -17.36
C GLN A 235 15.78 -27.12 -16.75
N SER A 236 16.34 -26.20 -17.54
CA SER A 236 16.71 -24.88 -17.03
C SER A 236 15.60 -23.88 -17.35
N LEU A 237 14.82 -23.48 -16.34
CA LEU A 237 13.91 -22.34 -16.46
C LEU A 237 14.70 -21.14 -17.02
N ALA A 238 14.23 -20.59 -18.15
CA ALA A 238 14.82 -19.41 -18.72
C ALA A 238 14.59 -18.24 -17.75
N ARG A 239 15.69 -17.64 -17.26
CA ARG A 239 15.63 -16.38 -16.49
C ARG A 239 15.35 -15.16 -17.37
N ASN A 240 15.26 -15.36 -18.69
CA ASN A 240 14.97 -14.35 -19.72
C ASN A 240 13.54 -14.54 -20.25
N HIS A 241 13.05 -13.59 -21.06
CA HIS A 241 11.82 -13.77 -21.80
C HIS A 241 12.00 -14.70 -23.01
N ILE A 242 10.88 -15.20 -23.51
CA ILE A 242 10.79 -15.94 -24.77
C ILE A 242 9.73 -15.31 -25.67
N VAL A 243 9.95 -15.39 -26.98
CA VAL A 243 8.95 -15.07 -27.99
C VAL A 243 8.73 -16.32 -28.83
N HIS A 244 7.50 -16.83 -28.83
CA HIS A 244 7.10 -18.04 -29.54
C HIS A 244 5.95 -17.75 -30.50
N VAL A 245 6.04 -18.22 -31.74
CA VAL A 245 5.00 -18.05 -32.76
C VAL A 245 4.38 -19.41 -33.07
N SER A 246 3.07 -19.56 -32.84
CA SER A 246 2.36 -20.81 -33.11
C SER A 246 2.12 -21.01 -34.62
N PRO A 247 1.77 -22.24 -35.07
CA PRO A 247 1.41 -22.50 -36.46
C PRO A 247 0.23 -21.66 -36.99
N THR A 248 -0.65 -21.16 -36.12
CA THR A 248 -1.79 -20.28 -36.47
C THR A 248 -1.45 -18.80 -36.37
N ASN A 249 -0.17 -18.46 -36.21
CA ASN A 249 0.38 -17.12 -36.05
C ASN A 249 0.00 -16.42 -34.72
N LEU A 250 -0.30 -17.18 -33.66
CA LEU A 250 -0.33 -16.59 -32.31
C LEU A 250 1.09 -16.26 -31.86
N VAL A 251 1.39 -14.99 -31.64
CA VAL A 251 2.67 -14.56 -31.07
C VAL A 251 2.52 -14.53 -29.56
N THR A 252 3.34 -15.27 -28.84
CA THR A 252 3.34 -15.31 -27.38
C THR A 252 4.64 -14.76 -26.85
N ILE A 253 4.55 -13.79 -25.94
CA ILE A 253 5.66 -13.34 -25.09
C ILE A 253 5.44 -13.86 -23.67
N ALA A 254 6.44 -14.52 -23.11
CA ALA A 254 6.36 -15.09 -21.78
C ALA A 254 7.68 -14.92 -21.01
N GLY A 255 7.61 -14.90 -19.68
CA GLY A 255 8.76 -14.62 -18.82
C GLY A 255 9.20 -13.16 -18.85
N GLY A 256 10.50 -12.95 -18.63
CA GLY A 256 11.10 -11.62 -18.59
C GLY A 256 10.93 -10.88 -17.27
N LYS A 257 11.22 -9.58 -17.29
CA LYS A 257 11.22 -8.70 -16.13
C LYS A 257 10.72 -7.32 -16.50
N TRP A 258 10.20 -6.59 -15.51
CA TRP A 258 9.86 -5.18 -15.65
C TRP A 258 11.03 -4.37 -16.20
N THR A 259 12.26 -4.56 -15.73
CA THR A 259 13.44 -3.80 -16.19
C THR A 259 13.72 -3.91 -17.69
N THR A 260 13.31 -5.01 -18.34
CA THR A 260 13.58 -5.30 -19.76
C THR A 260 12.36 -5.13 -20.65
N TYR A 261 11.22 -4.65 -20.13
CA TYR A 261 9.92 -4.64 -20.82
C TYR A 261 9.96 -3.97 -22.21
N ARG A 262 10.72 -2.86 -22.37
CA ARG A 262 10.81 -2.13 -23.65
C ARG A 262 11.49 -2.97 -24.73
N ALA A 263 12.62 -3.60 -24.39
CA ALA A 263 13.35 -4.48 -25.31
C ALA A 263 12.51 -5.71 -25.67
N MET A 264 11.86 -6.31 -24.65
CA MET A 264 10.91 -7.40 -24.82
C MET A 264 9.77 -7.04 -25.79
N ALA A 265 9.19 -5.85 -25.64
CA ALA A 265 8.13 -5.36 -26.51
C ALA A 265 8.62 -5.18 -27.95
N GLN A 266 9.81 -4.61 -28.14
CA GLN A 266 10.41 -4.45 -29.46
C GLN A 266 10.61 -5.81 -30.16
N GLU A 267 11.26 -6.78 -29.50
CA GLU A 267 11.48 -8.12 -30.05
C GLU A 267 10.16 -8.83 -30.39
N THR A 268 9.14 -8.65 -29.56
CA THR A 268 7.80 -9.22 -29.80
C THR A 268 7.12 -8.61 -31.01
N ILE A 269 7.20 -7.28 -31.17
CA ILE A 269 6.66 -6.58 -32.34
C ILE A 269 7.43 -6.97 -33.61
N ASP A 270 8.75 -7.07 -33.55
CA ASP A 270 9.59 -7.50 -34.68
C ASP A 270 9.20 -8.94 -35.13
N ALA A 271 9.00 -9.85 -34.18
CA ALA A 271 8.52 -11.20 -34.46
C ALA A 271 7.10 -11.20 -35.05
N THR A 272 6.22 -10.33 -34.55
CA THR A 272 4.84 -10.20 -35.04
C THR A 272 4.78 -9.68 -36.47
N ILE A 273 5.59 -8.67 -36.78
CA ILE A 273 5.70 -8.11 -38.12
C ILE A 273 6.11 -9.19 -39.12
N LYS A 274 7.12 -10.00 -38.76
CA LYS A 274 7.59 -11.12 -39.58
C LYS A 274 6.55 -12.24 -39.71
N ALA A 275 5.91 -12.63 -38.61
CA ALA A 275 4.97 -13.76 -38.58
C ALA A 275 3.67 -13.49 -39.35
N CYS A 276 3.21 -12.24 -39.36
CA CYS A 276 1.93 -11.84 -39.94
C CYS A 276 2.08 -11.00 -41.22
N ASP A 277 3.28 -10.92 -41.80
CA ASP A 277 3.61 -10.13 -43.00
C ASP A 277 3.06 -8.68 -42.93
N LEU A 278 3.30 -8.03 -41.80
CA LEU A 278 2.87 -6.64 -41.59
C LEU A 278 3.88 -5.66 -42.19
N GLN A 279 3.40 -4.52 -42.67
CA GLN A 279 4.24 -3.47 -43.24
C GLN A 279 4.16 -2.23 -42.35
N PRO A 280 5.09 -2.04 -41.40
CA PRO A 280 5.08 -0.87 -40.52
C PRO A 280 5.44 0.39 -41.29
N GLU A 281 4.77 1.51 -41.01
CA GLU A 281 5.08 2.80 -41.64
C GLU A 281 6.41 3.40 -41.17
N ARG A 282 6.88 3.02 -39.98
CA ARG A 282 8.06 3.56 -39.33
C ARG A 282 8.82 2.48 -38.57
N SER A 283 10.12 2.71 -38.34
CA SER A 283 10.92 1.92 -37.41
C SER A 283 10.48 2.15 -35.95
N CYS A 284 10.90 1.27 -35.05
CA CYS A 284 10.66 1.43 -33.61
C CYS A 284 11.18 2.79 -33.10
N GLN A 285 10.33 3.53 -32.38
CA GLN A 285 10.64 4.87 -31.84
C GLN A 285 10.68 4.89 -30.30
N THR A 286 10.67 3.72 -29.66
CA THR A 286 10.45 3.62 -28.20
C THR A 286 11.69 3.95 -27.36
N ASP A 287 12.90 3.90 -27.94
CA ASP A 287 14.11 4.28 -27.23
C ASP A 287 14.17 5.80 -27.02
N GLY A 288 14.31 6.23 -25.77
CA GLY A 288 14.23 7.64 -25.38
C GLY A 288 12.82 8.26 -25.46
N PHE A 289 11.79 7.47 -25.75
CA PHE A 289 10.42 7.98 -25.83
C PHE A 289 9.88 8.39 -24.47
N LEU A 290 9.48 9.65 -24.32
CA LEU A 290 8.92 10.16 -23.06
C LEU A 290 7.46 9.75 -22.93
N LEU A 291 7.17 9.01 -21.86
CA LEU A 291 5.80 8.64 -21.49
C LEU A 291 5.00 9.87 -21.00
N GLU A 292 3.69 9.72 -20.94
CA GLU A 292 2.80 10.72 -20.36
C GLU A 292 3.24 11.13 -18.94
N GLY A 293 3.30 12.44 -18.70
CA GLY A 293 3.76 13.01 -17.43
C GLY A 293 5.25 13.40 -17.44
N ALA A 294 6.05 12.87 -18.36
CA ALA A 294 7.50 13.08 -18.31
C ALA A 294 7.97 14.39 -18.97
N GLN A 295 7.20 15.00 -19.87
CA GLN A 295 7.70 16.06 -20.77
C GLN A 295 8.11 17.34 -20.03
N GLY A 296 7.36 17.74 -18.99
CA GLY A 296 7.62 18.95 -18.22
C GLY A 296 8.22 18.72 -16.83
N TRP A 297 8.58 17.48 -16.46
CA TRP A 297 9.00 17.16 -15.11
C TRP A 297 10.35 17.79 -14.71
N SER A 298 10.44 18.25 -13.46
CA SER A 298 11.71 18.66 -12.84
C SER A 298 11.68 18.36 -11.33
N PRO A 299 12.84 18.16 -10.68
CA PRO A 299 12.90 17.93 -9.23
C PRO A 299 12.28 19.03 -8.37
N THR A 300 12.22 20.26 -8.90
CA THR A 300 11.67 21.45 -8.22
C THR A 300 10.22 21.77 -8.62
N MET A 301 9.59 20.96 -9.48
CA MET A 301 8.22 21.21 -9.96
C MET A 301 7.21 21.34 -8.80
N TYR A 302 7.38 20.56 -7.74
CA TYR A 302 6.50 20.61 -6.57
C TYR A 302 6.41 22.02 -5.94
N ILE A 303 7.46 22.84 -6.05
CA ILE A 303 7.47 24.22 -5.53
C ILE A 303 6.38 25.04 -6.22
N ARG A 304 6.17 24.87 -7.53
CA ARG A 304 5.09 25.56 -8.25
C ARG A 304 3.71 25.04 -7.86
N LEU A 305 3.57 23.74 -7.60
CA LEU A 305 2.31 23.20 -7.08
C LEU A 305 1.97 23.82 -5.70
N VAL A 306 2.96 24.06 -4.85
CA VAL A 306 2.77 24.78 -3.58
C VAL A 306 2.41 26.25 -3.82
N GLN A 307 3.19 26.96 -4.65
CA GLN A 307 3.05 28.41 -4.86
C GLN A 307 1.78 28.80 -5.63
N ASP A 308 1.46 28.06 -6.69
CA ASP A 308 0.38 28.43 -7.61
C ASP A 308 -1.00 27.95 -7.11
N PHE A 309 -1.03 26.86 -6.34
CA PHE A 309 -2.28 26.22 -5.91
C PHE A 309 -2.50 26.25 -4.39
N GLY A 310 -1.47 26.51 -3.59
CA GLY A 310 -1.54 26.45 -2.13
C GLY A 310 -1.68 25.02 -1.59
N LEU A 311 -1.06 24.05 -2.25
CA LEU A 311 -1.00 22.66 -1.77
C LEU A 311 0.01 22.50 -0.63
N GLU A 312 -0.27 21.56 0.28
CA GLU A 312 0.70 21.12 1.28
C GLU A 312 1.97 20.57 0.59
N CYS A 313 3.15 20.85 1.16
CA CYS A 313 4.43 20.49 0.54
C CYS A 313 4.54 18.98 0.25
N GLU A 314 4.12 18.15 1.19
CA GLU A 314 4.13 16.70 1.03
C GLU A 314 3.24 16.24 -0.14
N VAL A 315 2.02 16.77 -0.21
CA VAL A 315 1.07 16.48 -1.30
C VAL A 315 1.65 16.93 -2.64
N ALA A 316 2.22 18.13 -2.70
CA ALA A 316 2.85 18.64 -3.92
C ALA A 316 4.02 17.77 -4.39
N GLN A 317 4.86 17.29 -3.48
CA GLN A 317 5.95 16.37 -3.79
C GLN A 317 5.43 15.03 -4.30
N HIS A 318 4.40 14.48 -3.64
CA HIS A 318 3.72 13.26 -4.08
C HIS A 318 3.16 13.40 -5.50
N LEU A 319 2.36 14.45 -5.75
CA LEU A 319 1.77 14.67 -7.06
C LEU A 319 2.83 14.83 -8.15
N SER A 320 3.89 15.60 -7.88
CA SER A 320 4.99 15.79 -8.82
C SER A 320 5.72 14.49 -9.16
N LYS A 321 5.93 13.60 -8.18
CA LYS A 321 6.56 12.28 -8.41
C LYS A 321 5.64 11.31 -9.15
N SER A 322 4.36 11.31 -8.82
CA SER A 322 3.38 10.32 -9.31
C SER A 322 2.80 10.65 -10.67
N TYR A 323 2.55 11.94 -10.97
CA TYR A 323 1.88 12.40 -12.19
C TYR A 323 2.79 13.21 -13.11
N GLY A 324 3.99 13.54 -12.68
CA GLY A 324 4.90 14.38 -13.45
C GLY A 324 4.25 15.73 -13.80
N ASP A 325 4.36 16.14 -15.07
CA ASP A 325 3.72 17.36 -15.57
C ASP A 325 2.18 17.34 -15.54
N ARG A 326 1.55 16.18 -15.38
CA ARG A 326 0.09 16.07 -15.18
C ARG A 326 -0.33 16.47 -13.77
N ALA A 327 0.58 16.61 -12.82
CA ALA A 327 0.29 17.04 -11.45
C ALA A 327 -0.48 18.37 -11.41
N PHE A 328 -0.21 19.29 -12.35
CA PHE A 328 -0.97 20.55 -12.47
C PHE A 328 -2.43 20.33 -12.88
N ALA A 329 -2.71 19.34 -13.72
CA ALA A 329 -4.07 18.99 -14.09
C ALA A 329 -4.82 18.35 -12.91
N VAL A 330 -4.12 17.52 -12.12
CA VAL A 330 -4.65 16.95 -10.87
C VAL A 330 -4.94 18.07 -9.87
N ALA A 331 -3.99 18.97 -9.62
CA ALA A 331 -4.16 20.06 -8.65
C ALA A 331 -5.36 20.97 -8.97
N LYS A 332 -5.64 21.23 -10.25
CA LYS A 332 -6.81 22.00 -10.70
C LYS A 332 -8.16 21.36 -10.33
N MET A 333 -8.20 20.06 -10.06
CA MET A 333 -9.40 19.33 -9.66
C MET A 333 -9.57 19.23 -8.14
N ALA A 334 -8.63 19.77 -7.37
CA ALA A 334 -8.65 19.67 -5.92
C ALA A 334 -9.69 20.62 -5.31
N SER A 335 -10.44 20.12 -4.34
CA SER A 335 -11.40 20.95 -3.61
C SER A 335 -10.70 21.92 -2.67
N LEU A 336 -11.34 23.07 -2.42
CA LEU A 336 -10.94 23.99 -1.35
C LEU A 336 -11.07 23.28 0.01
N THR A 337 -10.05 23.42 0.85
CA THR A 337 -10.05 22.82 2.20
C THR A 337 -10.90 23.62 3.19
N GLY A 338 -11.08 24.92 2.93
CA GLY A 338 -11.67 25.88 3.88
C GLY A 338 -10.69 26.36 4.95
N LYS A 339 -9.41 25.95 4.89
CA LYS A 339 -8.35 26.38 5.80
C LYS A 339 -7.55 27.54 5.19
N ARG A 340 -6.83 28.30 6.03
CA ARG A 340 -5.81 29.26 5.55
C ARG A 340 -4.67 28.54 4.81
N TRP A 341 -4.30 27.35 5.28
CA TRP A 341 -3.31 26.48 4.66
C TRP A 341 -3.59 25.01 5.06
N PRO A 342 -3.37 24.04 4.15
CA PRO A 342 -3.29 24.20 2.69
C PRO A 342 -4.61 24.75 2.12
N ILE A 343 -4.56 25.50 1.02
CA ILE A 343 -5.74 26.17 0.41
C ILE A 343 -6.64 25.14 -0.29
N ILE A 344 -6.04 24.23 -1.05
CA ILE A 344 -6.73 23.15 -1.78
C ILE A 344 -6.14 21.79 -1.44
N GLY A 345 -6.84 20.72 -1.82
CA GLY A 345 -6.39 19.35 -1.65
C GLY A 345 -6.82 18.79 -0.31
N LYS A 346 -8.05 18.24 -0.26
CA LYS A 346 -8.51 17.54 0.94
C LYS A 346 -7.89 16.15 0.93
N LYS A 347 -6.99 15.90 1.89
CA LYS A 347 -6.45 14.56 2.14
C LYS A 347 -7.60 13.58 2.40
N ILE A 348 -7.55 12.43 1.75
CA ILE A 348 -8.52 11.35 1.88
C ILE A 348 -8.29 10.56 3.18
N HIS A 349 -7.02 10.43 3.57
CA HIS A 349 -6.60 9.92 4.86
C HIS A 349 -5.57 10.88 5.45
N PRO A 350 -5.63 11.26 6.75
CA PRO A 350 -4.76 12.28 7.33
C PRO A 350 -3.25 11.94 7.21
N GLU A 351 -2.91 10.66 7.29
CA GLU A 351 -1.51 10.19 7.27
C GLU A 351 -0.90 10.00 5.88
N PHE A 352 -1.69 10.09 4.81
CA PHE A 352 -1.21 9.86 3.45
C PHE A 352 -1.42 11.10 2.57
N PRO A 353 -0.53 11.33 1.59
CA PRO A 353 -0.60 12.52 0.74
C PRO A 353 -1.68 12.46 -0.36
N TYR A 354 -2.58 11.47 -0.31
CA TYR A 354 -3.62 11.27 -1.31
C TYR A 354 -4.77 12.25 -1.12
N ILE A 355 -5.10 12.99 -2.18
CA ILE A 355 -6.19 13.98 -2.15
C ILE A 355 -7.38 13.60 -3.01
N ASP A 356 -8.52 14.23 -2.72
CA ASP A 356 -9.78 14.10 -3.47
C ASP A 356 -9.63 14.28 -4.99
N ALA A 357 -8.72 15.16 -5.41
CA ALA A 357 -8.42 15.42 -6.81
C ALA A 357 -7.89 14.18 -7.55
N GLU A 358 -7.08 13.34 -6.89
CA GLU A 358 -6.49 12.15 -7.49
C GLU A 358 -7.53 11.09 -7.80
N ILE A 359 -8.63 11.03 -7.04
CA ILE A 359 -9.72 10.10 -7.31
C ILE A 359 -10.45 10.52 -8.58
N ARG A 360 -10.77 11.80 -8.71
CA ARG A 360 -11.41 12.35 -9.92
C ARG A 360 -10.51 12.19 -11.15
N TYR A 361 -9.23 12.46 -10.98
CA TYR A 361 -8.26 12.27 -12.06
C TYR A 361 -8.08 10.78 -12.40
N GLY A 362 -8.02 9.89 -11.42
CA GLY A 362 -7.89 8.45 -11.63
C GLY A 362 -9.09 7.85 -12.38
N VAL A 363 -10.31 8.38 -12.20
CA VAL A 363 -11.47 8.04 -13.03
C VAL A 363 -11.25 8.43 -14.49
N ARG A 364 -10.65 9.60 -14.76
CA ARG A 364 -10.25 10.04 -16.11
C ARG A 364 -9.09 9.23 -16.68
N GLU A 365 -8.30 8.59 -15.82
CA GLU A 365 -7.34 7.54 -16.18
C GLU A 365 -7.99 6.14 -16.19
N TYR A 366 -9.28 6.06 -16.50
CA TYR A 366 -10.04 4.82 -16.71
C TYR A 366 -10.07 3.86 -15.50
N ALA A 367 -9.97 4.37 -14.27
CA ALA A 367 -10.35 3.58 -13.09
C ALA A 367 -11.87 3.35 -13.09
N ARG A 368 -12.29 2.07 -13.06
CA ARG A 368 -13.72 1.69 -13.16
C ARG A 368 -14.23 0.98 -11.91
N THR A 369 -13.35 0.59 -11.00
CA THR A 369 -13.69 -0.07 -9.74
C THR A 369 -12.98 0.58 -8.56
N ALA A 370 -13.52 0.43 -7.35
CA ALA A 370 -12.86 0.92 -6.14
C ALA A 370 -11.46 0.29 -5.96
N ILE A 371 -11.29 -0.98 -6.36
CA ILE A 371 -9.99 -1.68 -6.35
C ILE A 371 -9.00 -0.99 -7.30
N ASP A 372 -9.40 -0.59 -8.51
CA ASP A 372 -8.52 0.16 -9.42
C ASP A 372 -7.96 1.42 -8.75
N MET A 373 -8.79 2.10 -7.97
CA MET A 373 -8.39 3.32 -7.28
C MET A 373 -7.42 3.04 -6.13
N ILE A 374 -7.84 2.25 -5.14
CA ILE A 374 -7.06 2.05 -3.90
C ILE A 374 -5.77 1.24 -4.14
N ALA A 375 -5.78 0.32 -5.13
CA ALA A 375 -4.69 -0.60 -5.39
C ALA A 375 -3.72 -0.06 -6.46
N ARG A 376 -4.23 0.56 -7.52
CA ARG A 376 -3.44 0.85 -8.74
C ARG A 376 -3.26 2.34 -9.05
N ARG A 377 -4.15 3.22 -8.59
CA ARG A 377 -3.99 4.69 -8.75
C ARG A 377 -3.31 5.31 -7.54
N LEU A 378 -3.80 4.99 -6.34
CA LEU A 378 -3.30 5.55 -5.09
C LEU A 378 -2.27 4.65 -4.41
N ARG A 379 -2.20 3.35 -4.71
CA ARG A 379 -1.37 2.36 -3.99
C ARG A 379 -1.65 2.25 -2.47
N LEU A 380 -2.64 2.97 -1.93
CA LEU A 380 -2.96 3.01 -0.50
C LEU A 380 -3.16 1.61 0.10
N ALA A 381 -3.84 0.71 -0.63
CA ALA A 381 -4.04 -0.68 -0.20
C ALA A 381 -2.73 -1.45 0.01
N PHE A 382 -1.67 -1.10 -0.74
CA PHE A 382 -0.33 -1.68 -0.61
C PHE A 382 0.49 -0.98 0.46
N LEU A 383 0.21 0.27 0.82
CA LEU A 383 0.98 0.98 1.85
C LEU A 383 0.45 0.69 3.25
N ASN A 384 -0.86 0.71 3.42
CA ASN A 384 -1.51 0.41 4.69
C ASN A 384 -2.96 -0.03 4.42
N VAL A 385 -3.25 -1.29 4.76
CA VAL A 385 -4.54 -1.92 4.48
C VAL A 385 -5.69 -1.35 5.34
N GLN A 386 -5.38 -0.82 6.53
CA GLN A 386 -6.35 -0.22 7.44
C GLN A 386 -6.69 1.21 7.02
N ALA A 387 -5.67 2.03 6.73
CA ALA A 387 -5.88 3.35 6.15
C ALA A 387 -6.67 3.27 4.83
N ALA A 388 -6.43 2.23 4.01
CA ALA A 388 -7.23 1.97 2.81
C ALA A 388 -8.69 1.66 3.12
N GLN A 389 -8.96 0.86 4.17
CA GLN A 389 -10.31 0.52 4.62
C GLN A 389 -11.07 1.75 5.15
N GLU A 390 -10.40 2.61 5.90
CA GLU A 390 -10.99 3.85 6.45
C GLU A 390 -11.26 4.90 5.37
N ALA A 391 -10.36 5.01 4.40
CA ALA A 391 -10.51 5.90 3.24
C ALA A 391 -11.60 5.42 2.27
N LEU A 392 -11.92 4.13 2.25
CA LEU A 392 -12.74 3.49 1.23
C LEU A 392 -14.12 4.14 1.02
N PRO A 393 -14.91 4.49 2.08
CA PRO A 393 -16.20 5.14 1.89
C PRO A 393 -16.09 6.48 1.16
N ALA A 394 -15.14 7.34 1.53
CA ALA A 394 -14.91 8.63 0.88
C ALA A 394 -14.46 8.47 -0.57
N ILE A 395 -13.61 7.48 -0.85
CA ILE A 395 -13.17 7.15 -2.22
C ILE A 395 -14.36 6.72 -3.08
N ILE A 396 -15.20 5.83 -2.58
CA ILE A 396 -16.39 5.34 -3.29
C ILE A 396 -17.39 6.48 -3.52
N ASP A 397 -17.56 7.38 -2.57
CA ASP A 397 -18.45 8.53 -2.74
C ASP A 397 -18.01 9.43 -3.90
N ILE A 398 -16.72 9.75 -3.98
CA ILE A 398 -16.17 10.56 -5.08
C ILE A 398 -16.22 9.81 -6.41
N MET A 399 -15.88 8.51 -6.42
CA MET A 399 -16.01 7.70 -7.64
C MET A 399 -17.45 7.60 -8.11
N ALA A 400 -18.40 7.46 -7.20
CA ALA A 400 -19.82 7.39 -7.51
C ALA A 400 -20.35 8.69 -8.12
N GLU A 401 -19.85 9.83 -7.67
CA GLU A 401 -20.14 11.14 -8.27
C GLU A 401 -19.66 11.19 -9.73
N GLU A 402 -18.39 10.85 -9.97
CA GLU A 402 -17.76 10.92 -11.30
C GLU A 402 -18.29 9.87 -12.29
N LEU A 403 -18.67 8.67 -11.79
CA LEU A 403 -19.12 7.54 -12.61
C LEU A 403 -20.64 7.36 -12.62
N HIS A 404 -21.37 8.20 -11.89
CA HIS A 404 -22.81 8.13 -11.71
C HIS A 404 -23.30 6.76 -11.20
N TRP A 405 -22.61 6.21 -10.18
CA TRP A 405 -22.98 4.93 -9.59
C TRP A 405 -24.27 5.00 -8.79
N SER A 406 -25.10 3.96 -8.90
CA SER A 406 -26.26 3.79 -8.03
C SER A 406 -25.86 3.42 -6.61
N THR A 407 -26.81 3.49 -5.67
CA THR A 407 -26.60 3.03 -4.30
C THR A 407 -26.25 1.53 -4.24
N GLU A 408 -26.82 0.71 -5.12
CA GLU A 408 -26.48 -0.71 -5.22
C GLU A 408 -25.03 -0.89 -5.70
N GLU A 409 -24.60 -0.15 -6.71
CA GLU A 409 -23.23 -0.24 -7.22
C GLU A 409 -22.21 0.23 -6.18
N LYS A 410 -22.50 1.31 -5.43
CA LYS A 410 -21.66 1.73 -4.29
C LYS A 410 -21.49 0.61 -3.25
N LYS A 411 -22.57 -0.08 -2.90
CA LYS A 411 -22.53 -1.21 -1.96
C LYS A 411 -21.73 -2.39 -2.51
N LYS A 412 -21.89 -2.69 -3.80
CA LYS A 412 -21.12 -3.74 -4.49
C LYS A 412 -19.62 -3.42 -4.46
N GLN A 413 -19.24 -2.22 -4.88
CA GLN A 413 -17.85 -1.75 -4.90
C GLN A 413 -17.23 -1.75 -3.49
N HIS A 414 -17.99 -1.33 -2.47
CA HIS A 414 -17.54 -1.38 -1.09
C HIS A 414 -17.27 -2.82 -0.63
N ARG A 415 -18.20 -3.75 -0.91
CA ARG A 415 -18.05 -5.16 -0.54
C ARG A 415 -16.84 -5.79 -1.23
N GLU A 416 -16.72 -5.62 -2.54
CA GLU A 416 -15.61 -6.21 -3.33
C GLU A 416 -14.25 -5.65 -2.92
N ALA A 417 -14.15 -4.33 -2.71
CA ALA A 417 -12.91 -3.73 -2.23
C ALA A 417 -12.57 -4.17 -0.79
N SER A 418 -13.56 -4.33 0.09
CA SER A 418 -13.32 -4.83 1.45
C SER A 418 -12.89 -6.29 1.43
N GLU A 419 -13.45 -7.13 0.55
CA GLU A 419 -13.01 -8.52 0.35
C GLU A 419 -11.57 -8.59 -0.18
N PHE A 420 -11.20 -7.71 -1.12
CA PHE A 420 -9.83 -7.57 -1.63
C PHE A 420 -8.84 -7.19 -0.51
N LEU A 421 -9.17 -6.16 0.29
CA LEU A 421 -8.33 -5.75 1.44
C LEU A 421 -8.18 -6.90 2.46
N ALA A 422 -9.27 -7.59 2.74
CA ALA A 422 -9.33 -8.73 3.65
C ALA A 422 -8.42 -9.89 3.22
N GLN A 423 -8.52 -10.30 1.95
CA GLN A 423 -7.98 -11.56 1.46
C GLN A 423 -6.64 -11.43 0.72
N GLU A 424 -6.43 -10.35 -0.02
CA GLU A 424 -5.28 -10.18 -0.92
C GLU A 424 -4.24 -9.20 -0.37
N MET A 425 -4.65 -8.29 0.52
CA MET A 425 -3.77 -7.26 1.12
C MET A 425 -3.40 -7.56 2.59
N GLY A 426 -3.67 -8.78 3.08
CA GLY A 426 -3.15 -9.28 4.36
C GLY A 426 -3.91 -8.84 5.61
N GLN A 427 -5.06 -8.17 5.49
CA GLN A 427 -5.82 -7.67 6.64
C GLN A 427 -6.37 -8.81 7.53
N MET A 428 -6.96 -9.86 6.94
CA MET A 428 -7.45 -11.01 7.74
C MET A 428 -6.31 -11.73 8.45
N VAL A 429 -5.16 -11.83 7.77
CA VAL A 429 -3.96 -12.48 8.28
C VAL A 429 -3.41 -11.70 9.48
N ASN A 430 -3.46 -10.35 9.43
CA ASN A 430 -3.15 -9.48 10.56
C ASN A 430 -4.12 -9.70 11.75
N ARG A 431 -5.44 -9.70 11.51
CA ARG A 431 -6.45 -9.93 12.56
C ARG A 431 -6.28 -11.29 13.26
N ALA A 432 -6.15 -12.37 12.50
CA ALA A 432 -5.97 -13.71 13.05
C ALA A 432 -4.68 -13.88 13.87
N SER A 433 -3.68 -13.03 13.63
CA SER A 433 -2.42 -13.01 14.39
C SER A 433 -2.57 -12.24 15.72
N ARG A 434 -3.34 -11.16 15.74
CA ARG A 434 -3.66 -10.41 16.98
C ARG A 434 -4.44 -11.25 17.97
N ASP A 435 -5.39 -12.03 17.47
CA ASP A 435 -6.15 -13.00 18.27
C ASP A 435 -5.24 -14.06 18.95
N LYS A 436 -4.00 -14.22 18.48
CA LYS A 436 -3.02 -15.19 19.00
C LYS A 436 -1.98 -14.60 19.97
N ILE A 437 -1.91 -13.27 20.17
CA ILE A 437 -0.97 -12.69 21.13
C ILE A 437 -1.41 -13.13 22.55
N PRO A 438 -0.57 -13.87 23.29
CA PRO A 438 -0.97 -14.43 24.58
C PRO A 438 -1.17 -13.32 25.61
N ILE A 439 -2.42 -13.08 25.99
CA ILE A 439 -2.80 -12.20 27.08
C ILE A 439 -2.44 -12.89 28.40
N ASN A 440 -1.37 -12.43 29.06
CA ASN A 440 -0.89 -13.01 30.31
C ASN A 440 -1.55 -12.33 31.53
N LEU A 441 -2.88 -12.32 31.55
CA LEU A 441 -3.72 -11.71 32.57
C LEU A 441 -4.58 -12.79 33.26
N THR A 442 -4.86 -12.61 34.54
CA THR A 442 -5.81 -13.48 35.26
C THR A 442 -7.24 -13.20 34.81
N LYS A 443 -8.17 -14.13 35.05
CA LYS A 443 -9.59 -13.94 34.70
C LYS A 443 -10.20 -12.68 35.32
N ASP A 444 -9.80 -12.35 36.55
CA ASP A 444 -10.30 -11.19 37.27
C ASP A 444 -9.75 -9.88 36.69
N GLU A 445 -8.49 -9.87 36.26
CA GLU A 445 -7.87 -8.73 35.57
C GLU A 445 -8.49 -8.48 34.19
N ILE A 446 -8.76 -9.56 33.44
CA ILE A 446 -9.44 -9.45 32.15
C ILE A 446 -10.85 -8.84 32.34
N GLN A 447 -11.60 -9.30 33.34
CA GLN A 447 -12.93 -8.74 33.63
C GLN A 447 -12.85 -7.27 34.07
N LEU A 448 -11.86 -6.91 34.89
CA LEU A 448 -11.60 -5.53 35.29
C LEU A 448 -11.31 -4.64 34.08
N TYR A 449 -10.44 -5.07 33.18
CA TYR A 449 -10.09 -4.27 32.00
C TYR A 449 -11.23 -4.21 30.97
N ILE A 450 -11.99 -5.28 30.78
CA ILE A 450 -13.23 -5.23 29.97
C ILE A 450 -14.22 -4.22 30.55
N LYS A 451 -14.38 -4.19 31.88
CA LYS A 451 -15.22 -3.19 32.57
C LYS A 451 -14.72 -1.76 32.31
N ARG A 452 -13.40 -1.50 32.46
CA ARG A 452 -12.80 -0.19 32.16
C ARG A 452 -13.03 0.23 30.71
N PHE A 453 -12.77 -0.68 29.77
CA PHE A 453 -12.98 -0.43 28.35
C PHE A 453 -14.43 -0.07 28.04
N GLY A 454 -15.39 -0.78 28.62
CA GLY A 454 -16.82 -0.49 28.46
C GLY A 454 -17.30 0.81 29.12
N ILE A 455 -16.56 1.34 30.10
CA ILE A 455 -16.84 2.67 30.69
C ILE A 455 -16.45 3.78 29.72
N ILE A 456 -15.36 3.59 28.98
CA ILE A 456 -14.83 4.54 27.98
C ILE A 456 -15.66 4.45 26.68
N ASP A 457 -15.91 3.24 26.19
CA ASP A 457 -16.80 2.96 25.04
C ASP A 457 -18.28 2.99 25.46
N LYS A 458 -18.76 4.16 25.89
CA LYS A 458 -20.15 4.35 26.36
C LYS A 458 -21.19 3.98 25.29
N ASP A 459 -20.84 4.11 24.03
CA ASP A 459 -21.74 3.83 22.90
C ASP A 459 -21.70 2.34 22.49
N LYS A 460 -20.89 1.50 23.16
CA LYS A 460 -20.75 0.06 22.91
C LYS A 460 -20.41 -0.29 21.46
N LYS A 461 -19.49 0.47 20.87
CA LYS A 461 -19.03 0.29 19.49
C LYS A 461 -18.06 -0.86 19.32
N GLY A 462 -17.43 -1.32 20.41
CA GLY A 462 -16.39 -2.33 20.42
C GLY A 462 -14.97 -1.78 20.24
N TYR A 463 -14.82 -0.46 20.16
CA TYR A 463 -13.55 0.25 20.02
C TYR A 463 -13.62 1.64 20.68
N VAL A 464 -12.46 2.19 21.06
CA VAL A 464 -12.33 3.53 21.62
C VAL A 464 -11.70 4.46 20.58
N SER A 465 -12.43 5.49 20.17
CA SER A 465 -12.03 6.51 19.20
C SER A 465 -11.48 7.77 19.86
N ILE A 466 -10.87 8.67 19.08
CA ILE A 466 -10.46 10.02 19.52
C ILE A 466 -11.60 10.77 20.23
N ASN A 467 -12.84 10.62 19.78
CA ASN A 467 -13.99 11.29 20.40
C ASN A 467 -14.35 10.69 21.77
N ASP A 468 -14.05 9.41 22.00
CA ASP A 468 -14.24 8.75 23.31
C ASP A 468 -13.16 9.20 24.29
N ILE A 469 -11.89 9.25 23.85
CA ILE A 469 -10.77 9.79 24.61
C ILE A 469 -11.06 11.26 24.99
N ARG A 470 -11.52 12.07 24.02
CA ARG A 470 -11.92 13.46 24.26
C ARG A 470 -13.05 13.58 25.27
N ARG A 471 -14.03 12.67 25.24
CA ARG A 471 -15.11 12.63 26.24
C ARG A 471 -14.59 12.26 27.62
N GLY A 472 -13.69 11.28 27.72
CA GLY A 472 -13.12 10.87 29.00
C GLY A 472 -12.30 11.95 29.67
N LEU A 473 -11.47 12.67 28.91
CA LEU A 473 -10.71 13.82 29.41
C LEU A 473 -11.60 14.97 29.88
N LYS A 474 -12.76 15.17 29.24
CA LYS A 474 -13.76 16.18 29.66
C LYS A 474 -14.43 15.83 30.99
N VAL A 475 -14.62 14.54 31.29
CA VAL A 475 -15.18 14.06 32.57
C VAL A 475 -14.20 14.32 33.73
N LEU A 476 -12.90 14.46 33.45
CA LEU A 476 -11.85 14.77 34.42
C LEU A 476 -11.70 16.27 34.74
N GLY A 477 -12.54 17.15 34.17
CA GLY A 477 -12.57 18.58 34.50
C GLY A 477 -11.88 19.52 33.50
N ILE A 478 -11.43 19.02 32.35
CA ILE A 478 -10.75 19.81 31.31
C ILE A 478 -11.81 20.40 30.34
N ARG A 479 -11.88 21.74 30.18
CA ARG A 479 -12.85 22.47 29.31
C ARG A 479 -12.15 23.16 28.12
N MET A 480 -12.89 23.39 27.02
CA MET A 480 -12.36 23.82 25.69
C MET A 480 -13.04 25.10 25.15
N ASN A 481 -12.32 25.94 24.39
CA ASN A 481 -12.81 27.04 23.55
C ASN A 481 -12.03 27.16 22.20
N GLN A 482 -12.71 27.53 21.11
CA GLN A 482 -12.20 27.46 19.73
C GLN A 482 -11.42 28.68 19.23
N ASP A 483 -11.50 29.84 19.89
CA ASP A 483 -11.12 31.11 19.23
C ASP A 483 -9.69 31.64 19.52
N GLU A 484 -8.95 31.07 20.48
CA GLU A 484 -7.56 31.48 20.77
C GLU A 484 -6.49 30.55 20.14
N MET A 485 -6.95 29.43 19.57
CA MET A 485 -6.14 28.37 18.92
C MET A 485 -5.29 28.88 17.74
N HIS A 486 -5.66 29.97 17.09
CA HIS A 486 -4.98 30.42 15.87
C HIS A 486 -3.76 31.31 16.07
N SER A 487 -3.51 31.83 17.28
CA SER A 487 -2.43 32.79 17.52
C SER A 487 -1.16 32.21 18.15
N LEU A 488 -1.17 30.94 18.59
CA LEU A 488 -0.04 30.29 19.27
C LEU A 488 0.76 29.31 18.39
N LEU A 489 0.28 28.99 17.19
CA LEU A 489 0.90 28.04 16.25
C LEU A 489 2.13 28.58 15.48
N ASN A 490 2.77 29.65 15.94
CA ASN A 490 3.94 30.23 15.26
C ASN A 490 5.23 30.25 16.07
N GLU A 491 5.23 29.80 17.32
CA GLU A 491 6.46 29.66 18.09
C GLU A 491 6.41 28.36 18.88
N ILE A 492 7.37 27.49 18.58
CA ILE A 492 7.97 26.42 19.37
C ILE A 492 8.19 25.20 18.44
N ASP A 493 9.19 25.37 17.59
CA ASP A 493 10.21 24.33 17.44
C ASP A 493 11.33 24.69 18.44
N LEU A 494 12.12 23.70 18.88
CA LEU A 494 13.20 23.75 19.89
C LEU A 494 12.76 23.54 21.35
N THR A 495 12.82 22.30 21.89
CA THR A 495 14.06 21.72 22.44
C THR A 495 13.80 20.34 23.07
N TYR A 496 14.79 19.49 22.88
CA TYR A 496 15.08 18.23 23.54
C TYR A 496 15.13 18.35 25.07
N ASN A 497 14.92 17.21 25.76
CA ASN A 497 15.23 16.81 27.16
C ASN A 497 14.40 17.37 28.35
N GLY A 498 13.67 16.48 29.05
CA GLY A 498 13.20 16.72 30.41
C GLY A 498 12.10 15.76 30.89
N GLN A 499 12.46 14.84 31.79
CA GLN A 499 11.49 14.08 32.58
C GLN A 499 10.65 15.05 33.41
N MET A 500 9.35 15.11 33.16
CA MET A 500 8.38 15.69 34.09
C MET A 500 7.46 14.58 34.59
N GLU A 501 7.33 14.44 35.91
CA GLU A 501 6.25 13.65 36.49
C GLU A 501 4.93 14.41 36.28
N LEU A 502 3.86 13.68 35.88
CA LEU A 502 2.57 14.27 35.50
C LEU A 502 1.91 15.10 36.62
N GLN A 503 2.31 14.91 37.90
CA GLN A 503 1.85 15.78 38.99
C GLN A 503 2.37 17.22 38.86
N ASP A 504 3.60 17.41 38.37
CA ASP A 504 4.17 18.72 38.08
C ASP A 504 3.63 19.28 36.76
N TYR A 505 3.32 18.41 35.78
CA TYR A 505 2.68 18.79 34.50
C TYR A 505 1.25 19.29 34.69
N LEU A 506 0.43 18.60 35.49
CA LEU A 506 -0.96 18.99 35.75
C LEU A 506 -1.08 20.24 36.63
N GLN A 507 -0.07 20.56 37.43
CA GLN A 507 0.00 21.84 38.15
C GLN A 507 0.38 23.02 37.22
N LEU A 508 1.19 22.77 36.19
CA LEU A 508 1.59 23.79 35.21
C LEU A 508 0.46 24.19 34.24
N PHE A 509 -0.49 23.30 33.97
CA PHE A 509 -1.62 23.53 33.05
C PHE A 509 -2.99 23.66 33.75
N GLY A 510 -3.01 24.23 34.96
CA GLY A 510 -4.25 24.66 35.60
C GLY A 510 -5.16 25.40 34.61
N ASP A 511 -6.34 24.84 34.37
CA ASP A 511 -7.39 25.33 33.47
C ASP A 511 -6.99 25.53 31.99
N LYS A 512 -6.06 24.75 31.42
CA LYS A 512 -5.71 24.84 29.98
C LYS A 512 -5.87 23.54 29.18
N GLU A 513 -6.12 23.73 27.88
CA GLU A 513 -6.61 22.76 26.90
C GLU A 513 -5.54 21.80 26.36
N VAL A 514 -5.94 20.57 26.02
CA VAL A 514 -5.07 19.51 25.44
C VAL A 514 -5.13 19.55 23.89
N PRO A 515 -4.02 19.74 23.17
CA PRO A 515 -3.96 19.79 21.70
C PRO A 515 -4.44 18.51 21.00
N GLY A 516 -4.92 18.65 19.76
CA GLY A 516 -5.32 17.51 18.92
C GLY A 516 -4.18 16.54 18.59
N GLU A 517 -2.95 17.03 18.54
CA GLU A 517 -1.74 16.22 18.36
C GLU A 517 -1.47 15.33 19.58
N GLU A 518 -1.64 15.84 20.81
CA GLU A 518 -1.50 15.03 22.04
C GLU A 518 -2.55 13.92 22.13
N LEU A 519 -3.78 14.16 21.63
CA LEU A 519 -4.80 13.10 21.54
C LEU A 519 -4.41 11.98 20.57
N HIS A 520 -3.71 12.31 19.47
CA HIS A 520 -3.18 11.31 18.56
C HIS A 520 -2.01 10.55 19.17
N GLU A 521 -1.17 11.20 19.97
CA GLU A 521 -0.11 10.52 20.70
C GLU A 521 -0.64 9.53 21.74
N ILE A 522 -1.66 9.91 22.52
CA ILE A 522 -2.31 9.03 23.50
C ILE A 522 -2.91 7.79 22.80
N LEU A 523 -3.44 7.98 21.59
CA LEU A 523 -4.03 6.90 20.81
C LEU A 523 -2.95 5.97 20.25
N ARG A 524 -1.88 6.53 19.69
CA ARG A 524 -0.70 5.78 19.18
C ARG A 524 0.01 4.93 20.23
N GLU A 525 -0.16 5.23 21.52
CA GLU A 525 0.42 4.39 22.58
C GLU A 525 -0.20 3.00 22.70
N ILE A 526 -1.44 2.83 22.23
CA ILE A 526 -2.19 1.57 22.36
C ILE A 526 -2.61 1.03 21.02
N ASP A 527 -2.94 1.92 20.09
CA ASP A 527 -3.28 1.59 18.72
C ASP A 527 -2.03 1.07 18.00
N THR A 528 -1.71 -0.19 18.31
CA THR A 528 -0.61 -0.96 17.73
C THR A 528 -0.79 -1.17 16.24
N ASN A 529 -1.98 -0.88 15.73
CA ASN A 529 -2.37 -1.12 14.37
C ASN A 529 -2.44 0.12 13.50
N MET A 530 -2.44 1.29 14.13
CA MET A 530 -2.54 2.61 13.52
C MET A 530 -3.83 2.80 12.69
N ASN A 531 -4.97 2.24 13.15
CA ASN A 531 -6.31 2.46 12.57
C ASN A 531 -7.05 3.66 13.19
N GLY A 532 -6.38 4.43 14.03
CA GLY A 532 -6.96 5.58 14.71
C GLY A 532 -7.99 5.22 15.79
N GLN A 533 -8.05 3.94 16.20
CA GLN A 533 -8.96 3.41 17.22
C GLN A 533 -8.20 2.46 18.15
N VAL A 534 -8.74 2.26 19.35
CA VAL A 534 -8.21 1.29 20.32
C VAL A 534 -9.21 0.16 20.47
N GLU A 535 -8.87 -1.02 19.99
CA GLU A 535 -9.67 -2.24 20.12
C GLU A 535 -9.46 -2.88 21.52
N LEU A 536 -10.41 -3.74 21.94
CA LEU A 536 -10.37 -4.34 23.29
C LEU A 536 -9.15 -5.26 23.47
N ASP A 537 -8.79 -6.00 22.43
CA ASP A 537 -7.61 -6.87 22.41
C ASP A 537 -6.32 -6.05 22.53
N GLU A 538 -6.19 -4.93 21.84
CA GLU A 538 -5.05 -4.00 21.94
C GLU A 538 -4.94 -3.40 23.34
N TYR A 539 -6.09 -3.00 23.91
CA TYR A 539 -6.15 -2.55 25.30
C TYR A 539 -5.71 -3.64 26.28
N LEU A 540 -6.16 -4.88 26.11
CA LEU A 540 -5.76 -6.01 26.96
C LEU A 540 -4.28 -6.38 26.79
N GLN A 541 -3.75 -6.32 25.57
CA GLN A 541 -2.33 -6.53 25.27
C GLN A 541 -1.47 -5.47 25.92
N MET A 542 -1.86 -4.19 25.81
CA MET A 542 -1.17 -3.09 26.47
C MET A 542 -1.20 -3.26 28.00
N MET A 543 -2.35 -3.59 28.59
CA MET A 543 -2.43 -3.82 30.04
C MET A 543 -1.57 -5.03 30.49
N SER A 544 -1.48 -6.07 29.67
CA SER A 544 -0.56 -7.20 29.87
C SER A 544 0.91 -6.78 29.79
N ALA A 545 1.27 -5.86 28.88
CA ALA A 545 2.61 -5.33 28.73
C ALA A 545 3.03 -4.41 29.90
N ILE A 546 2.10 -3.60 30.42
CA ILE A 546 2.30 -2.78 31.63
C ILE A 546 2.54 -3.68 32.85
N LYS A 547 1.70 -4.70 33.03
CA LYS A 547 1.82 -5.64 34.16
C LYS A 547 3.14 -6.41 34.15
N SER A 548 3.59 -6.82 32.97
CA SER A 548 4.85 -7.57 32.81
C SER A 548 6.10 -6.68 32.85
N GLY A 549 5.95 -5.36 33.02
CA GLY A 549 7.05 -4.40 33.12
C GLY A 549 7.70 -4.05 31.79
N HIS A 550 7.15 -4.49 30.66
CA HIS A 550 7.64 -4.14 29.32
C HIS A 550 7.26 -2.71 28.92
N VAL A 551 6.18 -2.18 29.49
CA VAL A 551 5.75 -0.78 29.33
C VAL A 551 5.75 -0.12 30.71
N ALA A 552 6.59 0.90 30.87
CA ALA A 552 6.71 1.60 32.15
C ALA A 552 5.50 2.50 32.45
N TYR A 553 4.83 3.03 31.40
CA TYR A 553 3.79 4.03 31.53
C TYR A 553 2.90 4.12 30.26
N SER A 554 1.59 4.29 30.42
CA SER A 554 0.64 4.62 29.33
C SER A 554 -0.35 5.69 29.81
N ARG A 555 -0.51 6.75 29.01
CA ARG A 555 -1.45 7.86 29.28
C ARG A 555 -2.89 7.37 29.22
N PHE A 556 -3.22 6.50 28.26
CA PHE A 556 -4.56 5.96 28.12
C PHE A 556 -4.91 4.94 29.22
N ALA A 557 -3.97 4.09 29.66
CA ALA A 557 -4.21 3.20 30.80
C ALA A 557 -4.57 3.98 32.08
N ARG A 558 -3.89 5.12 32.32
CA ARG A 558 -4.17 5.99 33.45
C ARG A 558 -5.52 6.70 33.32
N MET A 559 -5.86 7.18 32.13
CA MET A 559 -7.19 7.76 31.85
C MET A 559 -8.31 6.76 32.16
N ALA A 560 -8.15 5.51 31.72
CA ALA A 560 -9.10 4.42 31.97
C ALA A 560 -9.32 4.14 33.48
N GLU A 561 -8.25 4.18 34.28
CA GLU A 561 -8.31 4.06 35.74
C GLU A 561 -9.08 5.21 36.40
N MET A 562 -8.85 6.43 35.94
CA MET A 562 -9.49 7.63 36.49
C MET A 562 -10.98 7.68 36.15
N GLU A 563 -11.37 7.30 34.92
CA GLU A 563 -12.78 7.20 34.53
C GLU A 563 -13.52 6.13 35.34
N GLU A 564 -12.90 4.98 35.61
CA GLU A 564 -13.49 3.96 36.48
C GLU A 564 -13.75 4.50 37.90
N ALA A 565 -12.74 5.13 38.51
CA ALA A 565 -12.86 5.68 39.86
C ALA A 565 -13.95 6.76 39.96
N GLN A 566 -14.13 7.57 38.91
CA GLN A 566 -15.19 8.58 38.85
C GLN A 566 -16.56 7.95 38.64
N HIS A 567 -16.66 6.95 37.74
CA HIS A 567 -17.90 6.21 37.50
C HIS A 567 -18.40 5.53 38.78
N GLU A 568 -17.53 4.95 39.57
CA GLU A 568 -17.87 4.33 40.86
C GLU A 568 -18.38 5.35 41.88
N LYS A 569 -17.76 6.55 41.96
CA LYS A 569 -18.24 7.65 42.81
C LYS A 569 -19.63 8.14 42.41
N GLU A 570 -19.94 8.20 41.12
CA GLU A 570 -21.26 8.61 40.63
C GLU A 570 -22.34 7.55 40.92
N MET A 571 -22.01 6.27 40.80
CA MET A 571 -22.91 5.16 41.15
C MET A 571 -23.22 5.14 42.66
N LEU A 572 -22.22 5.40 43.51
CA LEU A 572 -22.40 5.55 44.96
C LEU A 572 -23.30 6.75 45.31
N LYS A 573 -23.19 7.88 44.59
CA LYS A 573 -24.08 9.04 44.79
C LYS A 573 -25.54 8.75 44.40
N LYS A 574 -25.78 7.96 43.35
CA LYS A 574 -27.14 7.58 42.92
C LYS A 574 -27.86 6.63 43.89
N GLN A 575 -27.13 5.86 44.70
CA GLN A 575 -27.73 4.98 45.72
C GLN A 575 -28.19 5.73 46.97
N ILE A 576 -27.73 6.97 47.20
CA ILE A 576 -28.14 7.79 48.35
C ILE A 576 -29.23 8.78 47.91
N SER A 577 -30.43 8.27 47.67
CA SER A 577 -31.65 9.06 47.50
C SER A 577 -32.53 8.88 48.74
N VAL A 578 -32.46 9.83 49.67
CA VAL A 578 -33.33 9.85 50.86
C VAL A 578 -34.68 10.46 50.47
N GLU A 579 -35.70 9.63 50.28
CA GLU A 579 -37.08 10.09 50.29
C GLU A 579 -37.44 10.53 51.72
N ARG A 580 -37.56 11.84 51.94
CA ARG A 580 -38.28 12.39 53.10
C ARG A 580 -39.78 12.27 52.82
N SER A 581 -40.43 11.25 53.36
CA SER A 581 -41.86 11.26 53.57
C SER A 581 -42.19 12.10 54.81
N GLY A 582 -42.93 13.18 54.59
CA GLY A 582 -43.53 13.98 55.65
C GLY A 582 -44.94 13.48 56.00
N GLY A 583 -45.31 13.64 57.27
CA GLY A 583 -46.63 13.39 57.86
C GLY A 583 -46.55 12.41 59.03
N GLY A 584 -47.05 12.65 60.24
CA GLY A 584 -47.85 13.73 60.82
C GLY A 584 -48.39 13.24 62.17
N LEU A 585 -48.57 14.18 63.11
CA LEU A 585 -48.98 14.09 64.53
C LEU A 585 -47.91 13.63 65.53
#